data_AF-A0A3R6HXM1-F1
#
_entry.id   AF-A0A3R6HXM1-F1
#
_cell.length_a   1.000
_cell.length_b   1.000
_cell.length_c   1.000
_cell.angle_alpha   90.00
_cell.angle_beta   90.00
_cell.angle_gamma   90.00
#
_symmetry.space_group_name_H-M   'P 1'
#
loop_
_entity.id
_entity.type
_entity.pdbx_description
1 polymer ?
#
loop_
_entity_poly.entity_id
_entity_poly.type
_entity_poly.pdbx_seq_one_letter_code
_entity_poly.pdbx_strand_id
1 'polypeptide(L)'
;MCAVYKPTGQMVMFVGADKPISLKSFNVPFGYVKMLIHEECDEMAGVEQMDNIEDTFLRSDTPALDIKIFNPPKSKNNFMNQYVEECKTKPQTRICHSYYYNVPVKWLGKRFFERAEWFKVHKPLYYRNNYMGEVTGTGGGIFDNVEERTITDAEIENMPFFYHGLDFGFEHPQTFQKAWYDEDMDTLYCVDEVYAKKCKNSTFARKIKKYITEEIICDSARPDAIAELQDWGFNAIGAKKRWGSGKGRDYCWEWLQQTAKIVVDPERCPHLAHELTTLEH
;
A
#
# COMPACT_ATOMS: atom_id res chain seq x y z
N MET A 1 -10.36 27.14 2.12
CA MET A 1 -9.50 28.24 2.62
C MET A 1 -9.08 29.08 1.42
N CYS A 2 -8.81 30.39 1.55
CA CYS A 2 -8.29 31.18 0.43
C CYS A 2 -7.29 32.25 0.88
N ALA A 3 -6.38 32.62 -0.03
CA ALA A 3 -5.47 33.75 0.10
C ALA A 3 -5.80 34.79 -0.97
N VAL A 4 -5.92 36.06 -0.59
CA VAL A 4 -6.33 37.16 -1.50
C VAL A 4 -5.23 38.22 -1.55
N TYR A 5 -4.81 38.57 -2.77
CA TYR A 5 -3.92 39.68 -3.00
C TYR A 5 -4.71 40.99 -3.03
N LYS A 6 -4.73 41.70 -1.90
CA LYS A 6 -5.58 42.88 -1.66
C LYS A 6 -5.55 43.95 -2.78
N PRO A 7 -4.40 44.29 -3.40
CA PRO A 7 -4.37 45.33 -4.43
C PRO A 7 -5.18 45.01 -5.69
N THR A 8 -5.34 43.74 -6.05
CA THR A 8 -6.06 43.33 -7.28
C THR A 8 -7.30 42.48 -7.02
N GLY A 9 -7.47 41.99 -5.79
CA GLY A 9 -8.52 41.03 -5.43
C GLY A 9 -8.28 39.60 -5.93
N GLN A 10 -7.19 39.34 -6.68
CA GLN A 10 -6.85 38.01 -7.17
C GLN A 10 -6.69 37.03 -6.00
N MET A 11 -7.12 35.79 -6.19
CA MET A 11 -7.19 34.82 -5.10
C MET A 11 -6.63 33.45 -5.48
N VAL A 12 -6.03 32.78 -4.49
CA VAL A 12 -5.70 31.35 -4.51
C VAL A 12 -6.65 30.65 -3.55
N MET A 13 -7.28 29.58 -4.01
CA MET A 13 -8.27 28.81 -3.26
C MET A 13 -7.74 27.41 -2.99
N PHE A 14 -7.93 26.93 -1.76
CA PHE A 14 -7.55 25.60 -1.32
C PHE A 14 -8.80 24.81 -0.97
N VAL A 15 -8.98 23.68 -1.64
CA VAL A 15 -10.14 22.80 -1.48
C VAL A 15 -9.70 21.35 -1.46
N GLY A 16 -10.29 20.54 -0.58
CA GLY A 16 -10.09 19.09 -0.55
C GLY A 16 -10.95 18.40 -1.61
N ALA A 17 -10.39 17.38 -2.27
CA ALA A 17 -11.09 16.58 -3.27
C ALA A 17 -12.07 15.55 -2.65
N ASP A 18 -12.03 15.35 -1.33
CA ASP A 18 -12.79 14.34 -0.58
C ASP A 18 -14.31 14.55 -0.54
N LYS A 19 -14.80 15.76 -0.86
CA LYS A 19 -16.23 16.10 -0.85
C LYS A 19 -16.72 16.68 -2.18
N PRO A 20 -16.92 15.83 -3.21
CA PRO A 20 -17.32 16.26 -4.56
C PRO A 20 -18.59 17.11 -4.60
N ILE A 21 -19.55 16.82 -3.71
CA ILE A 21 -20.84 17.53 -3.65
C ILE A 21 -20.66 19.01 -3.29
N SER A 22 -19.67 19.35 -2.46
CA SER A 22 -19.40 20.74 -2.07
C SER A 22 -18.71 21.55 -3.18
N LEU A 23 -18.13 20.88 -4.17
CA LEU A 23 -17.42 21.52 -5.28
C LEU A 23 -18.38 21.98 -6.37
N LYS A 24 -19.42 21.21 -6.68
CA LYS A 24 -20.34 21.45 -7.82
C LYS A 24 -21.08 22.79 -7.84
N SER A 25 -21.14 23.52 -6.72
CA SER A 25 -21.83 24.82 -6.60
C SER A 25 -20.87 26.00 -6.38
N PHE A 26 -19.58 25.81 -6.63
CA PHE A 26 -18.57 26.80 -6.28
C PHE A 26 -18.57 27.99 -7.27
N ASN A 27 -18.88 29.19 -6.75
CA ASN A 27 -18.84 30.43 -7.52
C ASN A 27 -17.66 31.31 -7.06
N VAL A 28 -16.86 31.77 -8.03
CA VAL A 28 -15.83 32.78 -7.77
C VAL A 28 -16.45 34.16 -7.65
N PRO A 29 -15.94 35.03 -6.76
CA PRO A 29 -16.52 36.36 -6.51
C PRO A 29 -16.45 37.29 -7.73
N PHE A 30 -15.45 37.09 -8.60
CA PHE A 30 -15.33 37.76 -9.89
C PHE A 30 -14.37 36.97 -10.81
N GLY A 31 -14.46 37.19 -12.12
CA GLY A 31 -13.58 36.55 -13.09
C GLY A 31 -13.85 35.06 -13.29
N TYR A 32 -12.78 34.29 -13.52
CA TYR A 32 -12.80 32.85 -13.76
C TYR A 32 -11.53 32.20 -13.19
N VAL A 33 -11.52 30.86 -13.07
CA VAL A 33 -10.34 30.12 -12.64
C VAL A 33 -9.32 30.07 -13.78
N LYS A 34 -8.23 30.83 -13.65
CA LYS A 34 -7.17 30.88 -14.66
C LYS A 34 -6.19 29.71 -14.57
N MET A 35 -6.07 29.10 -13.40
CA MET A 35 -5.15 28.00 -13.11
C MET A 35 -5.80 27.05 -12.12
N LEU A 36 -5.79 25.75 -12.44
CA LEU A 36 -6.22 24.68 -11.56
C LEU A 36 -5.03 23.76 -11.30
N ILE A 37 -4.72 23.50 -10.03
CA ILE A 37 -3.63 22.61 -9.63
C ILE A 37 -4.26 21.47 -8.85
N HIS A 38 -4.06 20.26 -9.35
CA HIS A 38 -4.35 19.02 -8.67
C HIS A 38 -3.04 18.51 -8.04
N GLU A 39 -3.00 18.44 -6.71
CA GLU A 39 -1.92 17.82 -5.95
C GLU A 39 -2.29 16.37 -5.62
N GLU A 40 -1.30 15.48 -5.58
CA GLU A 40 -1.47 14.05 -5.25
C GLU A 40 -2.60 13.40 -6.06
N CYS A 41 -2.64 13.66 -7.38
CA CYS A 41 -3.71 13.19 -8.26
C CYS A 41 -3.89 11.67 -8.26
N ASP A 42 -2.83 10.93 -7.94
CA ASP A 42 -2.86 9.48 -7.86
C ASP A 42 -3.67 8.94 -6.68
N GLU A 43 -3.94 9.76 -5.66
CA GLU A 43 -4.81 9.42 -4.53
C GLU A 43 -6.30 9.68 -4.80
N MET A 44 -6.65 10.24 -5.97
CA MET A 44 -8.04 10.39 -6.37
C MET A 44 -8.67 9.02 -6.65
N ALA A 45 -10.00 8.94 -6.56
CA ALA A 45 -10.77 7.71 -6.82
C ALA A 45 -10.70 7.27 -8.30
N GLY A 46 -10.26 8.16 -9.19
CA GLY A 46 -10.07 7.90 -10.62
C GLY A 46 -10.23 9.15 -11.47
N VAL A 47 -10.08 8.97 -12.78
CA VAL A 47 -10.21 10.04 -13.79
C VAL A 47 -11.58 10.73 -13.70
N GLU A 48 -12.66 9.97 -13.42
CA GLU A 48 -14.01 10.56 -13.29
C GLU A 48 -14.10 11.62 -12.19
N GLN A 49 -13.43 11.42 -11.05
CA GLN A 49 -13.42 12.43 -9.99
C GLN A 49 -12.68 13.69 -10.45
N MET A 50 -11.60 13.52 -11.20
CA MET A 50 -10.79 14.60 -11.76
C MET A 50 -11.59 15.39 -12.81
N ASP A 51 -12.26 14.71 -13.74
CA ASP A 51 -13.13 15.31 -14.75
C ASP A 51 -14.26 16.13 -14.12
N ASN A 52 -14.89 15.61 -13.05
CA ASN A 52 -15.93 16.34 -12.31
C ASN A 52 -15.39 17.65 -11.67
N ILE A 53 -14.13 17.65 -11.22
CA ILE A 53 -13.47 18.84 -10.67
C ILE A 53 -13.16 19.82 -11.79
N GLU A 54 -12.65 19.34 -12.92
CA GLU A 54 -12.37 20.15 -14.11
C GLU A 54 -13.65 20.82 -14.62
N ASP A 55 -14.74 20.07 -14.80
CA ASP A 55 -16.05 20.60 -15.23
C ASP A 55 -16.61 21.68 -14.29
N THR A 56 -16.28 21.58 -12.99
CA THR A 56 -16.71 22.54 -11.98
C THR A 56 -15.96 23.87 -12.11
N PHE A 57 -14.64 23.82 -12.33
CA PHE A 57 -13.77 25.00 -12.22
C PHE A 57 -13.35 25.59 -13.58
N LEU A 58 -13.17 24.76 -14.59
CA LEU A 58 -12.69 25.13 -15.91
C LEU A 58 -13.87 25.38 -16.84
N ARG A 59 -14.13 26.66 -17.15
CA ARG A 59 -15.22 27.04 -18.06
C ARG A 59 -14.74 27.02 -19.51
N SER A 60 -15.54 26.43 -20.40
CA SER A 60 -15.20 26.14 -21.80
C SER A 60 -14.83 27.36 -22.65
N ASP A 61 -15.27 28.56 -22.28
CA ASP A 61 -15.02 29.81 -22.99
C ASP A 61 -13.80 30.59 -22.48
N THR A 62 -13.10 30.08 -21.45
CA THR A 62 -11.99 30.79 -20.81
C THR A 62 -10.68 30.00 -20.88
N PRO A 63 -9.57 30.61 -21.34
CA PRO A 63 -8.29 29.91 -21.38
C PRO A 63 -7.76 29.71 -19.96
N ALA A 64 -7.57 28.46 -19.53
CA ALA A 64 -7.03 28.10 -18.23
C ALA A 64 -5.82 27.16 -18.37
N LEU A 65 -4.93 27.17 -17.36
CA LEU A 65 -3.86 26.20 -17.23
C LEU A 65 -4.23 25.16 -16.17
N ASP A 66 -4.28 23.91 -16.58
CA ASP A 66 -4.58 22.77 -15.73
C ASP A 66 -3.29 21.99 -15.46
N ILE A 67 -2.94 21.86 -14.18
CA ILE A 67 -1.68 21.27 -13.72
C ILE A 67 -2.03 20.09 -12.82
N LYS A 68 -1.47 18.93 -13.15
CA LYS A 68 -1.62 17.69 -12.39
C LYS A 68 -0.26 17.25 -11.87
N ILE A 69 -0.14 17.12 -10.55
CA ILE A 69 1.10 16.81 -9.85
C ILE A 69 0.86 15.55 -9.03
N PHE A 70 1.73 14.55 -9.21
CA PHE A 70 1.66 13.30 -8.48
C PHE A 70 3.00 12.56 -8.53
N ASN A 71 3.21 11.63 -7.59
CA ASN A 71 4.31 10.68 -7.66
C ASN A 71 3.86 9.46 -8.47
N PRO A 72 4.60 8.99 -9.48
CA PRO A 72 4.18 7.86 -10.30
C PRO A 72 3.89 6.61 -9.44
N PRO A 73 2.65 6.11 -9.42
CA PRO A 73 2.32 4.91 -8.65
C PRO A 73 3.09 3.71 -9.19
N LYS A 74 3.40 2.73 -8.33
CA LYS A 74 4.14 1.53 -8.73
C LYS A 74 3.42 0.77 -9.86
N SER A 75 2.11 0.58 -9.73
CA SER A 75 1.32 -0.22 -10.66
C SER A 75 1.15 0.47 -12.02
N LYS A 76 1.54 -0.21 -13.10
CA LYS A 76 1.27 0.24 -14.48
C LYS A 76 -0.23 0.41 -14.77
N ASN A 77 -1.09 -0.31 -14.05
CA ASN A 77 -2.54 -0.24 -14.21
C ASN A 77 -3.20 0.89 -13.42
N ASN A 78 -2.43 1.65 -12.63
CA ASN A 78 -2.97 2.83 -11.96
C ASN A 78 -3.46 3.86 -13.00
N PHE A 79 -4.62 4.46 -12.74
CA PHE A 79 -5.29 5.37 -13.66
C PHE A 79 -4.45 6.61 -14.03
N MET A 80 -3.61 7.13 -13.13
CA MET A 80 -2.74 8.27 -13.45
C MET A 80 -1.57 7.88 -14.37
N ASN A 81 -1.02 6.68 -14.22
CA ASN A 81 -0.01 6.16 -15.15
C ASN A 81 -0.60 5.99 -16.55
N GLN A 82 -1.83 5.45 -16.64
CA GLN A 82 -2.55 5.33 -17.92
C GLN A 82 -2.89 6.71 -18.51
N TYR A 83 -3.37 7.64 -17.68
CA TYR A 83 -3.68 9.02 -18.08
C TYR A 83 -2.45 9.74 -18.68
N VAL A 84 -1.26 9.53 -18.12
CA VAL A 84 -0.01 10.07 -18.69
C VAL A 84 0.28 9.50 -20.08
N GLU A 85 0.09 8.19 -20.28
CA GLU A 85 0.26 7.57 -21.61
C GLU A 85 -0.71 8.16 -22.64
N GLU A 86 -1.98 8.35 -22.27
CA GLU A 86 -2.96 9.03 -23.13
C GLU A 86 -2.55 10.47 -23.47
N CYS A 87 -2.05 11.20 -22.47
CA CYS A 87 -1.61 12.58 -22.62
C CYS A 87 -0.42 12.77 -23.58
N LYS A 88 0.38 11.73 -23.85
CA LYS A 88 1.45 11.80 -24.86
C LYS A 88 0.93 12.13 -26.26
N THR A 89 -0.33 11.81 -26.53
CA THR A 89 -0.99 12.09 -27.82
C THR A 89 -1.73 13.43 -27.86
N LYS A 90 -1.87 14.11 -26.72
CA LYS A 90 -2.61 15.38 -26.61
C LYS A 90 -1.68 16.56 -26.94
N PRO A 91 -1.91 17.30 -28.06
CA PRO A 91 -0.98 18.33 -28.53
C PRO A 91 -0.85 19.54 -27.61
N GLN A 92 -1.86 19.79 -26.77
CA GLN A 92 -1.89 20.89 -25.81
C GLN A 92 -1.34 20.51 -24.43
N THR A 93 -0.97 19.24 -24.24
CA THR A 93 -0.46 18.75 -22.95
C THR A 93 1.05 18.70 -22.96
N ARG A 94 1.67 19.13 -21.86
CA ARG A 94 3.10 18.98 -21.61
C ARG A 94 3.28 18.05 -20.42
N ILE A 95 4.06 16.99 -20.64
CA ILE A 95 4.44 16.04 -19.59
C ILE A 95 5.84 16.43 -19.13
N CYS A 96 5.98 16.71 -17.84
CA CYS A 96 7.24 17.06 -17.20
C CYS A 96 7.57 16.00 -16.16
N HIS A 97 8.80 15.50 -16.17
CA HIS A 97 9.29 14.55 -15.16
C HIS A 97 10.30 15.23 -14.25
N SER A 98 9.97 15.38 -12.97
CA SER A 98 10.86 15.89 -11.93
C SER A 98 11.31 14.76 -11.00
N TYR A 99 12.59 14.71 -10.70
CA TYR A 99 13.19 13.75 -9.77
C TYR A 99 14.40 14.39 -9.09
N TYR A 100 14.89 13.79 -8.01
CA TYR A 100 15.76 14.52 -7.09
C TYR A 100 17.11 15.00 -7.67
N TYR A 101 17.55 14.49 -8.81
CA TYR A 101 18.75 15.00 -9.51
C TYR A 101 18.51 16.27 -10.33
N ASN A 102 17.27 16.56 -10.74
CA ASN A 102 16.94 17.73 -11.55
C ASN A 102 16.38 18.91 -10.74
N VAL A 103 16.48 18.84 -9.41
CA VAL A 103 16.16 19.94 -8.49
C VAL A 103 17.41 20.46 -7.77
N PRO A 104 17.46 21.75 -7.39
CA PRO A 104 18.59 22.30 -6.65
C PRO A 104 18.88 21.54 -5.35
N VAL A 105 20.11 21.02 -5.21
CA VAL A 105 20.57 20.27 -4.01
C VAL A 105 20.27 21.00 -2.69
N LYS A 106 20.40 22.34 -2.69
CA LYS A 106 20.14 23.18 -1.51
C LYS A 106 18.69 23.16 -1.02
N TRP A 107 17.72 22.74 -1.84
CA TRP A 107 16.32 22.62 -1.45
C TRP A 107 16.02 21.31 -0.71
N LEU A 108 16.73 20.24 -1.05
CA LEU A 108 16.51 18.91 -0.45
C LEU A 108 17.36 18.67 0.79
N GLY A 109 18.59 19.21 0.80
CA GLY A 109 19.54 19.05 1.89
C GLY A 109 20.21 17.66 1.95
N LYS A 110 21.32 17.57 2.70
CA LYS A 110 22.21 16.39 2.73
C LYS A 110 21.51 15.09 3.11
N ARG A 111 20.64 15.14 4.13
CA ARG A 111 19.91 13.97 4.65
C ARG A 111 19.05 13.27 3.58
N PHE A 112 18.48 14.03 2.63
CA PHE A 112 17.69 13.46 1.55
C PHE A 112 18.55 12.57 0.65
N PHE A 113 19.73 13.06 0.24
CA PHE A 113 20.65 12.33 -0.62
C PHE A 113 21.23 11.09 0.08
N GLU A 114 21.58 11.19 1.36
CA GLU A 114 22.03 10.03 2.15
C GLU A 114 20.98 8.93 2.20
N ARG A 115 19.69 9.30 2.36
CA ARG A 115 18.58 8.34 2.30
C ARG A 115 18.41 7.75 0.90
N ALA A 116 18.48 8.58 -0.14
CA ALA A 116 18.36 8.12 -1.53
C ALA A 116 19.42 7.06 -1.86
N GLU A 117 20.69 7.30 -1.52
CA GLU A 117 21.79 6.34 -1.75
C GLU A 117 21.63 5.08 -0.88
N TRP A 118 21.13 5.19 0.35
CA TRP A 118 20.81 4.02 1.16
C TRP A 118 19.75 3.15 0.47
N PHE A 119 18.64 3.74 0.02
CA PHE A 119 17.58 2.99 -0.67
C PHE A 119 18.04 2.42 -2.00
N LYS A 120 18.91 3.11 -2.73
CA LYS A 120 19.49 2.63 -3.98
C LYS A 120 20.20 1.29 -3.83
N VAL A 121 20.90 1.10 -2.70
CA VAL A 121 21.64 -0.13 -2.38
C VAL A 121 20.72 -1.20 -1.78
N HIS A 122 19.89 -0.82 -0.80
CA HIS A 122 19.16 -1.80 0.03
C HIS A 122 17.74 -2.12 -0.48
N LYS A 123 17.11 -1.19 -1.21
CA LYS A 123 15.75 -1.35 -1.77
C LYS A 123 15.67 -0.76 -3.18
N PRO A 124 16.35 -1.36 -4.18
CA PRO A 124 16.50 -0.78 -5.52
C PRO A 124 15.17 -0.53 -6.25
N LEU A 125 14.15 -1.36 -6.02
CA LEU A 125 12.79 -1.13 -6.56
C LEU A 125 12.14 0.13 -5.95
N TYR A 126 12.19 0.27 -4.62
CA TYR A 126 11.71 1.45 -3.92
C TYR A 126 12.45 2.72 -4.38
N TYR A 127 13.78 2.63 -4.54
CA TYR A 127 14.56 3.74 -5.07
C TYR A 127 14.12 4.16 -6.48
N ARG A 128 13.96 3.20 -7.40
CA ARG A 128 13.54 3.49 -8.78
C ARG A 128 12.16 4.16 -8.82
N ASN A 129 11.21 3.71 -8.01
CA ASN A 129 9.90 4.35 -7.95
C ASN A 129 9.92 5.70 -7.20
N ASN A 130 10.25 5.69 -5.90
CA ASN A 130 10.08 6.84 -5.02
C ASN A 130 11.11 7.96 -5.24
N TYR A 131 12.29 7.67 -5.79
CA TYR A 131 13.32 8.68 -6.03
C TYR A 131 13.52 8.98 -7.51
N MET A 132 13.40 7.97 -8.39
CA MET A 132 13.60 8.16 -9.84
C MET A 132 12.30 8.35 -10.62
N GLY A 133 11.12 8.15 -10.01
CA GLY A 133 9.83 8.32 -10.69
C GLY A 133 9.50 7.21 -11.69
N GLU A 134 10.14 6.05 -11.59
CA GLU A 134 9.88 4.93 -12.50
C GLU A 134 8.63 4.16 -12.08
N VAL A 135 7.78 3.79 -13.04
CA VAL A 135 6.68 2.83 -12.84
C VAL A 135 7.31 1.43 -12.81
N THR A 136 7.41 0.82 -11.63
CA THR A 136 8.15 -0.43 -11.42
C THR A 136 7.30 -1.69 -11.35
N GLY A 137 6.00 -1.56 -11.10
CA GLY A 137 5.07 -2.67 -10.90
C GLY A 137 4.49 -3.19 -12.22
N THR A 138 4.20 -4.49 -12.27
CA THR A 138 3.72 -5.18 -13.48
C THR A 138 2.25 -4.91 -13.79
N GLY A 139 1.50 -4.31 -12.85
CA GLY A 139 0.11 -3.90 -13.02
C GLY A 139 -0.92 -4.86 -12.40
N GLY A 140 -0.54 -6.08 -12.02
CA GLY A 140 -1.45 -7.08 -11.44
C GLY A 140 -1.22 -7.34 -9.96
N GLY A 141 -0.01 -7.73 -9.57
CA GLY A 141 0.28 -8.25 -8.23
C GLY A 141 0.30 -7.20 -7.12
N ILE A 142 -0.29 -7.53 -5.95
CA ILE A 142 -0.22 -6.72 -4.73
C ILE A 142 1.20 -6.77 -4.12
N PHE A 143 1.94 -7.87 -4.30
CA PHE A 143 3.28 -8.08 -3.72
C PHE A 143 4.32 -8.37 -4.80
N ASP A 144 5.11 -7.35 -5.17
CA ASP A 144 6.21 -7.47 -6.15
C ASP A 144 7.54 -7.94 -5.52
N ASN A 145 7.58 -8.14 -4.19
CA ASN A 145 8.78 -8.47 -3.41
C ASN A 145 8.82 -9.94 -2.94
N VAL A 146 8.03 -10.81 -3.54
CA VAL A 146 7.94 -12.24 -3.18
C VAL A 146 9.03 -13.04 -3.88
N GLU A 147 9.75 -13.88 -3.12
CA GLU A 147 10.66 -14.91 -3.63
C GLU A 147 10.13 -16.28 -3.21
N GLU A 148 9.66 -17.06 -4.18
CA GLU A 148 9.34 -18.47 -3.98
C GLU A 148 10.62 -19.30 -4.05
N ARG A 149 11.03 -19.90 -2.93
CA ARG A 149 12.16 -20.84 -2.88
C ARG A 149 12.03 -21.80 -1.71
N THR A 150 12.64 -22.97 -1.83
CA THR A 150 12.80 -23.89 -0.70
C THR A 150 13.55 -23.20 0.44
N ILE A 151 13.03 -23.35 1.67
CA ILE A 151 13.71 -22.99 2.91
C ILE A 151 14.05 -24.32 3.61
N THR A 152 15.34 -24.63 3.67
CA THR A 152 15.82 -25.91 4.20
C THR A 152 15.60 -26.01 5.72
N ASP A 153 15.48 -27.24 6.24
CA ASP A 153 15.37 -27.43 7.71
C ASP A 153 16.57 -26.82 8.45
N ALA A 154 17.77 -26.91 7.85
CA ALA A 154 18.97 -26.29 8.41
C ALA A 154 18.88 -24.76 8.47
N GLU A 155 18.28 -24.09 7.47
CA GLU A 155 18.02 -22.65 7.57
C GLU A 155 17.04 -22.35 8.71
N ILE A 156 15.94 -23.11 8.80
CA ILE A 156 14.89 -22.92 9.83
C ILE A 156 15.47 -23.12 11.23
N GLU A 157 16.33 -24.12 11.45
CA GLU A 157 16.98 -24.41 12.73
C GLU A 157 17.91 -23.27 13.19
N ASN A 158 18.43 -22.47 12.26
CA ASN A 158 19.28 -21.31 12.57
C ASN A 158 18.49 -20.01 12.77
N MET A 159 17.16 -20.00 12.58
CA MET A 159 16.33 -18.82 12.82
C MET A 159 16.11 -18.64 14.33
N PRO A 160 16.31 -17.43 14.88
CA PRO A 160 16.38 -17.20 16.32
C PRO A 160 15.03 -17.36 17.03
N PHE A 161 13.92 -17.02 16.37
CA PHE A 161 12.57 -17.13 16.92
C PHE A 161 11.52 -17.08 15.79
N PHE A 162 10.28 -17.44 16.12
CA PHE A 162 9.17 -17.43 15.18
C PHE A 162 7.96 -16.70 15.74
N TYR A 163 7.27 -16.01 14.84
CA TYR A 163 5.93 -15.48 15.06
C TYR A 163 4.90 -16.48 14.55
N HIS A 164 3.78 -16.57 15.27
CA HIS A 164 2.68 -17.44 14.93
C HIS A 164 1.38 -16.63 14.80
N GLY A 165 0.75 -16.72 13.64
CA GLY A 165 -0.51 -16.05 13.34
C GLY A 165 -1.62 -17.05 13.10
N LEU A 166 -2.84 -16.74 13.53
CA LEU A 166 -4.04 -17.55 13.28
C LEU A 166 -5.19 -16.67 12.78
N ASP A 167 -5.66 -16.93 11.57
CA ASP A 167 -6.93 -16.39 11.06
C ASP A 167 -8.04 -17.42 11.19
N PHE A 168 -9.16 -17.02 11.78
CA PHE A 168 -10.29 -17.91 12.04
C PHE A 168 -11.22 -17.97 10.83
N GLY A 169 -11.58 -19.19 10.41
CA GLY A 169 -12.50 -19.39 9.30
C GLY A 169 -13.30 -20.68 9.41
N PHE A 170 -14.47 -20.72 8.77
CA PHE A 170 -15.23 -21.95 8.55
C PHE A 170 -15.66 -22.05 7.08
N GLU A 171 -16.45 -21.09 6.61
CA GLU A 171 -16.76 -20.93 5.19
C GLU A 171 -15.55 -20.40 4.41
N HIS A 172 -14.90 -19.37 4.95
CA HIS A 172 -13.53 -19.02 4.59
C HIS A 172 -12.53 -19.98 5.26
N PRO A 173 -11.35 -20.17 4.67
CA PRO A 173 -10.34 -21.04 5.26
C PRO A 173 -9.91 -20.57 6.65
N GLN A 174 -9.62 -21.52 7.54
CA GLN A 174 -8.88 -21.26 8.77
C GLN A 174 -7.40 -21.49 8.47
N THR A 175 -6.55 -20.53 8.83
CA THR A 175 -5.13 -20.53 8.46
C THR A 175 -4.26 -20.20 9.66
N PHE A 176 -3.22 -21.00 9.85
CA PHE A 176 -2.15 -20.75 10.80
C PHE A 176 -0.85 -20.56 10.02
N GLN A 177 -0.07 -19.55 10.38
CA GLN A 177 1.23 -19.28 9.77
C GLN A 177 2.31 -19.24 10.83
N LYS A 178 3.47 -19.81 10.50
CA LYS A 178 4.72 -19.66 11.24
C LYS A 178 5.71 -18.89 10.35
N ALA A 179 6.21 -17.77 10.85
CA ALA A 179 7.13 -16.93 10.10
C ALA A 179 8.24 -16.35 10.98
N TRP A 180 9.37 -16.02 10.38
CA TRP A 180 10.46 -15.27 11.02
C TRP A 180 10.72 -14.00 10.21
N TYR A 181 10.90 -12.87 10.90
CA TYR A 181 11.29 -11.62 10.26
C TYR A 181 12.73 -11.30 10.64
N ASP A 182 13.61 -11.28 9.63
CA ASP A 182 14.99 -10.84 9.74
C ASP A 182 15.03 -9.32 9.64
N GLU A 183 15.26 -8.64 10.77
CA GLU A 183 15.29 -7.18 10.85
C GLU A 183 16.51 -6.58 10.14
N ASP A 184 17.64 -7.29 10.11
CA ASP A 184 18.88 -6.81 9.50
C ASP A 184 18.77 -6.84 7.97
N MET A 185 18.17 -7.91 7.45
CA MET A 185 17.93 -8.10 6.01
C MET A 185 16.57 -7.53 5.54
N ASP A 186 15.73 -7.06 6.47
CA ASP A 186 14.35 -6.64 6.23
C ASP A 186 13.56 -7.67 5.40
N THR A 187 13.69 -8.96 5.77
CA THR A 187 13.15 -10.10 5.01
C THR A 187 12.21 -10.94 5.88
N LEU A 188 11.00 -11.17 5.39
CA LEU A 188 10.03 -12.05 6.02
C LEU A 188 10.16 -13.47 5.44
N TYR A 189 10.42 -14.45 6.28
CA TYR A 189 10.49 -15.86 5.93
C TYR A 189 9.24 -16.60 6.43
N CYS A 190 8.45 -17.14 5.52
CA CYS A 190 7.26 -17.95 5.83
C CYS A 190 7.63 -19.44 5.75
N VAL A 191 7.56 -20.15 6.88
CA VAL A 191 8.24 -21.46 7.04
C VAL A 191 7.35 -22.64 7.41
N ASP A 192 6.12 -22.42 7.90
CA ASP A 192 5.14 -23.49 8.08
C ASP A 192 3.73 -22.91 8.00
N GLU A 193 2.82 -23.68 7.39
CA GLU A 193 1.41 -23.33 7.25
C GLU A 193 0.54 -24.50 7.72
N VAL A 194 -0.54 -24.19 8.44
CA VAL A 194 -1.66 -25.13 8.59
C VAL A 194 -2.91 -24.51 8.02
N TYR A 195 -3.47 -25.16 7.00
CA TYR A 195 -4.64 -24.69 6.28
C TYR A 195 -5.79 -25.68 6.39
N ALA A 196 -7.02 -25.19 6.57
CA ALA A 196 -8.21 -26.04 6.48
C ALA A 196 -9.47 -25.26 6.06
N LYS A 197 -10.28 -25.85 5.18
CA LYS A 197 -11.64 -25.38 4.85
C LYS A 197 -12.67 -26.21 5.59
N LYS A 198 -13.80 -25.60 6.00
CA LYS A 198 -14.93 -26.28 6.67
C LYS A 198 -14.51 -27.15 7.85
N CYS A 199 -13.54 -26.66 8.62
CA CYS A 199 -12.93 -27.38 9.73
C CYS A 199 -13.44 -26.82 11.06
N LYS A 200 -13.83 -27.69 11.99
CA LYS A 200 -14.18 -27.25 13.35
C LYS A 200 -12.92 -26.77 14.09
N ASN A 201 -13.04 -25.73 14.90
CA ASN A 201 -11.96 -25.20 15.74
C ASN A 201 -11.21 -26.30 16.51
N SER A 202 -11.93 -27.23 17.13
CA SER A 202 -11.31 -28.32 17.90
C SER A 202 -10.48 -29.27 17.04
N THR A 203 -10.88 -29.51 15.79
CA THR A 203 -10.11 -30.30 14.83
C THR A 203 -8.89 -29.55 14.35
N PHE A 204 -9.04 -28.25 14.08
CA PHE A 204 -7.92 -27.40 13.68
C PHE A 204 -6.88 -27.28 14.81
N ALA A 205 -7.32 -27.06 16.04
CA ALA A 205 -6.47 -26.99 17.24
C ALA A 205 -5.61 -28.25 17.39
N ARG A 206 -6.14 -29.45 17.11
CA ARG A 206 -5.34 -30.69 17.12
C ARG A 206 -4.20 -30.67 16.09
N LYS A 207 -4.39 -30.05 14.92
CA LYS A 207 -3.35 -29.93 13.89
C LYS A 207 -2.20 -29.02 14.33
N ILE A 208 -2.52 -27.94 15.03
CA ILE A 208 -1.53 -26.97 15.54
C ILE A 208 -1.06 -27.27 16.97
N LYS A 209 -1.42 -28.43 17.54
CA LYS A 209 -1.09 -28.78 18.94
C LYS A 209 0.41 -28.78 19.26
N LYS A 210 1.26 -28.98 18.24
CA LYS A 210 2.72 -28.84 18.38
C LYS A 210 3.17 -27.43 18.78
N TYR A 211 2.32 -26.41 18.60
CA TYR A 211 2.55 -25.01 18.94
C TYR A 211 1.84 -24.56 20.23
N ILE A 212 1.40 -25.50 21.07
CA ILE A 212 0.56 -25.18 22.25
C ILE A 212 1.23 -24.21 23.24
N THR A 213 2.57 -24.26 23.35
CA THR A 213 3.37 -23.39 24.21
C THR A 213 3.73 -22.05 23.57
N GLU A 214 3.57 -21.92 22.26
CA GLU A 214 3.93 -20.73 21.51
C GLU A 214 2.87 -19.65 21.67
N GLU A 215 3.28 -18.37 21.67
CA GLU A 215 2.32 -17.27 21.54
C GLU A 215 1.72 -17.29 20.12
N ILE A 216 0.40 -17.40 20.04
CA ILE A 216 -0.36 -17.39 18.79
C ILE A 216 -1.21 -16.12 18.76
N ILE A 217 -0.91 -15.24 17.79
CA ILE A 217 -1.68 -14.02 17.56
C ILE A 217 -2.86 -14.34 16.65
N CYS A 218 -4.05 -14.34 17.22
CA CYS A 218 -5.29 -14.69 16.54
C CYS A 218 -6.04 -13.44 16.05
N ASP A 219 -6.88 -13.59 15.03
CA ASP A 219 -7.82 -12.53 14.67
C ASP A 219 -8.75 -12.19 15.85
N SER A 220 -8.79 -10.91 16.21
CA SER A 220 -9.47 -10.40 17.38
C SER A 220 -11.00 -10.24 17.21
N ALA A 221 -11.54 -10.50 16.00
CA ALA A 221 -12.99 -10.44 15.76
C ALA A 221 -13.74 -11.65 16.33
N ARG A 222 -13.03 -12.69 16.79
CA ARG A 222 -13.59 -13.95 17.32
C ARG A 222 -13.10 -14.24 18.75
N PRO A 223 -13.48 -13.42 19.74
CA PRO A 223 -13.05 -13.61 21.13
C PRO A 223 -13.54 -14.95 21.71
N ASP A 224 -14.66 -15.49 21.23
CA ASP A 224 -15.18 -16.81 21.56
C ASP A 224 -14.20 -17.93 21.15
N ALA A 225 -13.70 -17.89 19.92
CA ALA A 225 -12.76 -18.90 19.41
C ALA A 225 -11.38 -18.81 20.10
N ILE A 226 -10.97 -17.61 20.50
CA ILE A 226 -9.75 -17.42 21.31
C ILE A 226 -9.92 -18.07 22.69
N ALA A 227 -11.05 -17.84 23.36
CA ALA A 227 -11.33 -18.46 24.66
C ALA A 227 -11.38 -20.00 24.57
N GLU A 228 -11.99 -20.56 23.52
CA GLU A 228 -11.96 -22.02 23.28
C GLU A 228 -10.54 -22.59 23.16
N LEU A 229 -9.65 -21.89 22.44
CA LEU A 229 -8.25 -22.32 22.32
C LEU A 229 -7.52 -22.24 23.68
N GLN A 230 -7.77 -21.18 24.46
CA GLN A 230 -7.22 -21.02 25.80
C GLN A 230 -7.69 -22.12 26.76
N ASP A 231 -8.98 -22.50 26.69
CA ASP A 231 -9.54 -23.62 27.45
C ASP A 231 -8.87 -24.96 27.08
N TRP A 232 -8.38 -25.10 25.85
CA TRP A 232 -7.60 -26.26 25.41
C TRP A 232 -6.10 -26.15 25.69
N GLY A 233 -5.66 -25.08 26.35
CA GLY A 233 -4.30 -24.87 26.85
C GLY A 233 -3.37 -24.12 25.90
N PHE A 234 -3.87 -23.53 24.81
CA PHE A 234 -3.04 -22.72 23.91
C PHE A 234 -2.78 -21.33 24.49
N ASN A 235 -1.57 -20.81 24.28
CA ASN A 235 -1.25 -19.40 24.51
C ASN A 235 -1.76 -18.52 23.33
N ALA A 236 -3.09 -18.45 23.18
CA ALA A 236 -3.74 -17.67 22.13
C ALA A 236 -4.10 -16.26 22.61
N ILE A 237 -3.75 -15.23 21.83
CA ILE A 237 -4.03 -13.83 22.13
C ILE A 237 -4.65 -13.10 20.93
N GLY A 238 -5.57 -12.16 21.17
CA GLY A 238 -6.18 -11.38 20.10
C GLY A 238 -5.24 -10.29 19.56
N ALA A 239 -5.16 -10.17 18.24
CA ALA A 239 -4.40 -9.12 17.56
C ALA A 239 -4.88 -7.71 17.96
N LYS A 240 -3.94 -6.80 18.26
CA LYS A 240 -4.26 -5.40 18.57
C LYS A 240 -4.43 -4.60 17.26
N LYS A 241 -5.68 -4.34 16.87
CA LYS A 241 -6.01 -3.49 15.71
C LYS A 241 -5.78 -2.01 16.07
N ARG A 242 -4.63 -1.44 15.68
CA ARG A 242 -4.20 -0.08 16.05
C ARG A 242 -4.94 1.04 15.33
N TRP A 243 -5.41 0.77 14.12
CA TRP A 243 -6.26 1.66 13.35
C TRP A 243 -7.68 1.13 13.40
N GLY A 244 -8.66 1.99 13.69
CA GLY A 244 -10.08 1.63 13.81
C GLY A 244 -10.61 0.80 12.63
N SER A 245 -11.76 0.17 12.82
CA SER A 245 -12.37 -0.78 11.87
C SER A 245 -12.26 -0.30 10.42
N GLY A 246 -11.45 -0.99 9.61
CA GLY A 246 -11.27 -0.74 8.17
C GLY A 246 -9.87 -0.33 7.73
N LYS A 247 -9.11 0.41 8.55
CA LYS A 247 -7.80 0.97 8.12
C LYS A 247 -6.57 0.12 8.50
N GLY A 248 -6.77 -0.89 9.35
CA GLY A 248 -5.67 -1.78 9.76
C GLY A 248 -5.15 -2.69 8.66
N ARG A 249 -5.97 -2.98 7.64
CA ARG A 249 -5.59 -3.84 6.51
C ARG A 249 -4.54 -3.16 5.63
N ASP A 250 -4.83 -1.92 5.22
CA ASP A 250 -3.96 -1.15 4.32
C ASP A 250 -2.57 -0.97 4.95
N TYR A 251 -2.52 -0.67 6.25
CA TYR A 251 -1.24 -0.58 6.99
C TYR A 251 -0.44 -1.90 6.97
N CYS A 252 -1.09 -3.04 7.21
CA CYS A 252 -0.41 -4.34 7.16
C CYS A 252 0.09 -4.66 5.74
N TRP A 253 -0.69 -4.32 4.72
CA TRP A 253 -0.32 -4.49 3.32
C TRP A 253 0.85 -3.61 2.93
N GLU A 254 0.82 -2.32 3.29
CA GLU A 254 1.92 -1.40 3.08
C GLU A 254 3.20 -1.89 3.73
N TRP A 255 3.13 -2.41 4.97
CA TRP A 255 4.30 -2.97 5.65
C TRP A 255 4.88 -4.15 4.87
N LEU A 256 4.04 -5.12 4.48
CA LEU A 256 4.45 -6.27 3.68
C LEU A 256 5.04 -5.87 2.32
N GLN A 257 4.47 -4.86 1.66
CA GLN A 257 4.97 -4.33 0.38
C GLN A 257 6.28 -3.53 0.52
N GLN A 258 6.62 -3.11 1.74
CA GLN A 258 7.81 -2.30 2.02
C GLN A 258 8.99 -3.14 2.51
N THR A 259 8.77 -4.39 2.96
CA THR A 259 9.89 -5.29 3.29
C THR A 259 10.78 -5.48 2.05
N ALA A 260 12.08 -5.68 2.27
CA ALA A 260 13.00 -5.92 1.17
C ALA A 260 12.60 -7.18 0.38
N LYS A 261 12.10 -8.20 1.09
CA LYS A 261 11.64 -9.45 0.49
C LYS A 261 10.65 -10.21 1.38
N ILE A 262 9.75 -10.96 0.76
CA ILE A 262 8.96 -12.02 1.37
C ILE A 262 9.42 -13.35 0.77
N VAL A 263 10.14 -14.15 1.54
CA VAL A 263 10.57 -15.49 1.14
C VAL A 263 9.53 -16.49 1.61
N VAL A 264 8.94 -17.24 0.68
CA VAL A 264 7.95 -18.28 0.98
C VAL A 264 8.41 -19.60 0.38
N ASP A 265 8.37 -20.65 1.19
CA ASP A 265 8.59 -22.02 0.71
C ASP A 265 7.26 -22.58 0.18
N PRO A 266 7.10 -22.77 -1.14
CA PRO A 266 5.83 -23.23 -1.72
C PRO A 266 5.49 -24.68 -1.35
N GLU A 267 6.46 -25.48 -0.89
CA GLU A 267 6.18 -26.85 -0.41
C GLU A 267 5.62 -26.84 1.01
N ARG A 268 6.07 -25.90 1.86
CA ARG A 268 5.62 -25.77 3.26
C ARG A 268 4.41 -24.87 3.43
N CYS A 269 4.32 -23.82 2.61
CA CYS A 269 3.31 -22.78 2.66
C CYS A 269 2.61 -22.59 1.29
N PRO A 270 2.02 -23.66 0.70
CA PRO A 270 1.49 -23.61 -0.66
C PRO A 270 0.33 -22.63 -0.84
N HIS A 271 -0.53 -22.44 0.16
CA HIS A 271 -1.68 -21.54 0.01
C HIS A 271 -1.24 -20.08 0.15
N LEU A 272 -0.35 -19.80 1.11
CA LEU A 272 0.25 -18.48 1.22
C LEU A 272 1.04 -18.09 -0.03
N ALA A 273 1.85 -19.00 -0.58
CA ALA A 273 2.60 -18.75 -1.81
C ALA A 273 1.66 -18.40 -2.98
N HIS A 274 0.57 -19.17 -3.11
CA HIS A 274 -0.47 -18.88 -4.09
C HIS A 274 -1.11 -17.50 -3.86
N GLU A 275 -1.55 -17.19 -2.64
CA GLU A 275 -2.17 -15.88 -2.33
C GLU A 275 -1.21 -14.72 -2.61
N LEU A 276 0.04 -14.81 -2.15
CA LEU A 276 1.05 -13.76 -2.36
C LEU A 276 1.33 -13.47 -3.84
N THR A 277 1.24 -14.50 -4.70
CA THR A 277 1.58 -14.39 -6.13
C THR A 277 0.37 -14.13 -7.03
N THR A 278 -0.85 -14.43 -6.58
CA THR A 278 -2.08 -14.25 -7.39
C THR A 278 -3.01 -13.15 -6.89
N LEU A 279 -2.72 -12.53 -5.74
CA LEU A 279 -3.51 -11.39 -5.28
C LEU A 279 -3.33 -10.21 -6.22
N GLU A 280 -4.45 -9.77 -6.81
CA GLU A 280 -4.54 -8.59 -7.64
C GLU A 280 -5.49 -7.56 -7.01
N HIS A 281 -5.34 -6.28 -7.42
CA HIS A 281 -6.20 -5.18 -6.97
C HIS A 281 -7.63 -5.27 -7.49
#